data_AF-A0A947G7P0-F1
#
_entry.id   AF-A0A947G7P0-F1
#
_cell.length_a   1.000
_cell.length_b   1.000
_cell.length_c   1.000
_cell.angle_alpha   90.00
_cell.angle_beta   90.00
_cell.angle_gamma   90.00
#
_symmetry.space_group_name_H-M   'P 1'
#
loop_
_entity.id
_entity.type
_entity.pdbx_description
1 polymer ?
#
loop_
_entity_poly.entity_id
_entity_poly.type
_entity_poly.pdbx_seq_one_letter_code
_entity_poly.pdbx_strand_id
1 'polypeptide(L)'
;DYTLKLAVFHTIFNAIGIIVMVPFISKLADSLERWLSEPEPVYTKPKFLNDAATDFADAAIEAARLETIRLYRKATKIIAHGLGVKRKDALGAVPLEELDEHGRKIEDELDQRYSQSIKSLYGAIVEFITRAQRGMRPESVDEIFAIRFAGRQIVEAVKGVGHLQKNFKAHLASDNEDLRDSYLDIRKRIVRLVRELEAVRQEGEGELAILTLDNAKIAAKREDIVANGKLDELIRKERISVSDATSLINDNGYAYGICKNLIVMARILFAVHDDEEREAEESLALDDEEVATLSDTIVDDGWWL
;
A
#
# COMPACT_ATOMS: atom_id res chain seq x y z
N ASP A 1 -58.57 5.86 -41.70
CA ASP A 1 -57.46 6.83 -41.87
C ASP A 1 -57.07 7.66 -40.64
N TYR A 2 -57.10 7.11 -39.41
CA TYR A 2 -56.55 7.79 -38.22
C TYR A 2 -55.18 7.23 -37.79
N THR A 3 -54.99 5.91 -37.92
CA THR A 3 -53.72 5.23 -37.67
C THR A 3 -52.60 5.67 -38.61
N LEU A 4 -52.90 5.83 -39.91
CA LEU A 4 -51.93 6.33 -40.90
C LEU A 4 -51.51 7.78 -40.60
N LYS A 5 -52.45 8.64 -40.20
CA LYS A 5 -52.15 10.04 -39.83
C LYS A 5 -51.25 10.12 -38.60
N LEU A 6 -51.51 9.28 -37.60
CA LEU A 6 -50.71 9.21 -36.38
C LEU A 6 -49.27 8.73 -36.69
N ALA A 7 -49.12 7.69 -37.50
CA ALA A 7 -47.82 7.17 -37.90
C ALA A 7 -46.99 8.22 -38.67
N VAL A 8 -47.61 8.89 -39.65
CA VAL A 8 -46.94 9.96 -40.43
C VAL A 8 -46.56 11.14 -39.55
N PHE A 9 -47.42 11.53 -38.59
CA PHE A 9 -47.10 12.57 -37.63
C PHE A 9 -45.87 12.22 -36.80
N HIS A 10 -45.80 11.00 -36.23
CA HIS A 10 -44.64 10.56 -35.46
C HIS A 10 -43.36 10.48 -36.30
N THR A 11 -43.43 9.99 -37.53
CA THR A 11 -42.27 9.93 -38.42
C THR A 11 -41.73 11.32 -38.75
N ILE A 12 -42.61 12.27 -39.08
CA ILE A 12 -42.23 13.66 -39.37
C ILE A 12 -41.69 14.35 -38.11
N PHE A 13 -42.36 14.21 -36.97
CA PHE A 13 -41.93 14.78 -35.70
C PHE A 13 -40.53 14.26 -35.30
N ASN A 14 -40.30 12.95 -35.41
CA ASN A 14 -39.01 12.35 -35.10
C ASN A 14 -37.92 12.77 -36.09
N ALA A 15 -38.23 12.85 -37.38
CA ALA A 15 -37.26 13.30 -38.40
C ALA A 15 -36.85 14.76 -38.17
N ILE A 16 -37.81 15.65 -37.87
CA ILE A 16 -37.53 17.04 -37.50
C ILE A 16 -36.73 17.09 -36.20
N GLY A 17 -37.11 16.30 -35.20
CA GLY A 17 -36.37 16.19 -33.93
C GLY A 17 -34.91 15.82 -34.15
N ILE A 18 -34.62 14.85 -35.01
CA ILE A 18 -33.25 14.45 -35.37
C ILE A 18 -32.52 15.58 -36.10
N ILE A 19 -33.13 16.17 -37.13
CA ILE A 19 -32.52 17.25 -37.93
C ILE A 19 -32.18 18.46 -37.04
N VAL A 20 -33.04 18.78 -36.08
CA VAL A 20 -32.84 19.90 -35.16
C VAL A 20 -31.83 19.54 -34.06
N MET A 21 -31.87 18.33 -33.49
CA MET A 21 -30.99 17.97 -32.37
C MET A 21 -29.56 17.69 -32.81
N VAL A 22 -29.33 16.98 -33.92
CA VAL A 22 -28.00 16.56 -34.38
C VAL A 22 -26.97 17.71 -34.42
N PRO A 23 -27.24 18.90 -34.98
CA PRO A 23 -26.26 19.99 -34.99
C PRO A 23 -26.01 20.62 -33.61
N PHE A 24 -26.90 20.42 -32.63
CA PHE A 24 -26.76 20.94 -31.27
C PHE A 24 -26.11 19.94 -30.32
N ILE A 25 -26.10 18.64 -30.64
CA ILE A 25 -25.47 17.60 -29.82
C ILE A 25 -24.00 17.94 -29.55
N SER A 26 -23.22 18.30 -30.58
CA SER A 26 -21.80 18.64 -30.41
C SER A 26 -21.61 19.85 -29.49
N LYS A 27 -22.44 20.89 -29.63
CA LYS A 27 -22.34 22.10 -28.78
C LYS A 27 -22.73 21.84 -27.33
N LEU A 28 -23.74 20.99 -27.11
CA LEU A 28 -24.15 20.56 -25.77
C LEU A 28 -23.07 19.68 -25.13
N ALA A 29 -22.46 18.77 -25.89
CA ALA A 29 -21.33 17.96 -25.44
C ALA A 29 -20.14 18.83 -25.03
N ASP A 30 -19.70 19.76 -25.89
CA ASP A 30 -18.58 20.66 -25.58
C ASP A 30 -18.87 21.56 -24.36
N SER A 31 -20.12 22.00 -24.20
CA SER A 31 -20.55 22.81 -23.05
C SER A 31 -20.57 22.00 -21.76
N LEU A 32 -21.04 20.74 -21.83
CA LEU A 32 -21.03 19.81 -20.71
C LEU A 32 -19.59 19.45 -20.31
N GLU A 33 -18.70 19.15 -21.26
CA GLU A 33 -17.28 18.87 -20.99
C GLU A 33 -16.58 20.04 -20.28
N ARG A 34 -16.92 21.29 -20.65
CA ARG A 34 -16.37 22.49 -19.99
C ARG A 34 -16.96 22.75 -18.61
N TRP A 35 -18.23 22.44 -18.39
CA TRP A 35 -18.89 22.62 -17.10
C TRP A 35 -18.59 21.49 -16.10
N LEU A 36 -18.34 20.28 -16.61
CA LEU A 36 -17.95 19.10 -15.85
C LEU A 36 -16.44 18.85 -15.89
N SER A 37 -15.64 19.81 -16.36
CA SER A 37 -14.18 19.67 -16.36
C SER A 37 -13.70 19.43 -14.92
N GLU A 38 -13.30 18.19 -14.65
CA GLU A 38 -12.69 17.81 -13.38
C GLU A 38 -11.43 18.66 -13.18
N PRO A 39 -11.18 19.21 -11.98
CA PRO A 39 -9.95 19.93 -11.71
C PRO A 39 -8.76 19.02 -12.04
N GLU A 40 -7.80 19.52 -12.82
CA GLU A 40 -6.64 18.70 -13.20
C GLU A 40 -6.00 18.09 -11.95
N PRO A 41 -5.83 16.75 -11.90
CA PRO A 41 -5.26 16.10 -10.74
C PRO A 41 -3.86 16.66 -10.46
N VAL A 42 -3.66 17.22 -9.27
CA VAL A 42 -2.35 17.72 -8.82
C VAL A 42 -1.44 16.51 -8.54
N TYR A 43 -0.68 16.10 -9.55
CA TYR A 43 0.27 15.00 -9.42
C TYR A 43 1.47 15.38 -8.57
N THR A 44 1.96 14.44 -7.78
CA THR A 44 3.21 14.62 -7.04
C THR A 44 4.39 14.61 -8.03
N LYS A 45 5.02 15.76 -8.25
CA LYS A 45 6.26 15.85 -9.03
C LYS A 45 7.45 15.24 -8.29
N PRO A 46 8.38 14.55 -8.98
CA PRO A 46 9.63 14.09 -8.37
C PRO A 46 10.47 15.28 -7.88
N LYS A 47 11.29 15.05 -6.85
CA LYS A 47 12.15 16.08 -6.25
C LYS A 47 13.63 15.83 -6.55
N PHE A 48 14.06 14.58 -6.51
CA PHE A 48 15.45 14.16 -6.61
C PHE A 48 15.80 13.68 -8.02
N LEU A 49 14.81 13.17 -8.77
CA LEU A 49 15.02 12.72 -10.15
C LEU A 49 15.27 13.92 -11.05
N ASN A 50 16.50 14.05 -11.55
CA ASN A 50 16.88 15.07 -12.50
C ASN A 50 17.71 14.45 -13.64
N ASP A 51 17.63 15.02 -14.84
CA ASP A 51 18.24 14.41 -16.02
C ASP A 51 19.77 14.38 -15.94
N ALA A 52 20.39 15.37 -15.30
CA ALA A 52 21.86 15.40 -15.11
C ALA A 52 22.37 14.23 -14.25
N ALA A 53 21.57 13.73 -13.31
CA ALA A 53 21.92 12.56 -12.50
C ALA A 53 21.98 11.28 -13.33
N THR A 54 21.35 11.22 -14.52
CA THR A 54 21.41 10.04 -15.39
C THR A 54 22.76 9.84 -16.07
N ASP A 55 23.63 10.85 -16.06
CA ASP A 55 24.96 10.81 -16.68
C ASP A 55 25.98 10.01 -15.84
N PHE A 56 25.70 9.78 -14.54
CA PHE A 56 26.61 9.09 -13.62
C PHE A 56 25.85 8.02 -12.83
N ALA A 57 26.37 6.79 -12.77
CA ALA A 57 25.70 5.65 -12.15
C ALA A 57 25.34 5.91 -10.68
N ASP A 58 26.33 6.27 -9.86
CA ASP A 58 26.17 6.49 -8.42
C ASP A 58 25.18 7.64 -8.13
N ALA A 59 25.21 8.70 -8.95
CA ALA A 59 24.28 9.82 -8.82
C ALA A 59 22.84 9.40 -9.17
N ALA A 60 22.66 8.56 -10.17
CA ALA A 60 21.36 8.02 -10.54
C ALA A 60 20.81 7.07 -9.47
N ILE A 61 21.65 6.18 -8.94
CA ILE A 61 21.31 5.27 -7.84
C ILE A 61 20.84 6.08 -6.63
N GLU A 62 21.62 7.06 -6.18
CA GLU A 62 21.25 7.86 -5.00
C GLU A 62 20.00 8.70 -5.24
N ALA A 63 19.84 9.29 -6.43
CA ALA A 63 18.62 10.02 -6.79
C ALA A 63 17.37 9.11 -6.76
N ALA A 64 17.47 7.90 -7.30
CA ALA A 64 16.41 6.90 -7.26
C ALA A 64 16.11 6.45 -5.82
N ARG A 65 17.14 6.24 -5.00
CA ARG A 65 17.01 5.87 -3.58
C ARG A 65 16.26 6.94 -2.80
N LEU A 66 16.72 8.19 -2.85
CA LEU A 66 16.09 9.32 -2.16
C LEU A 66 14.63 9.54 -2.58
N GLU A 67 14.35 9.38 -3.88
CA GLU A 67 12.98 9.50 -4.38
C GLU A 67 12.09 8.35 -3.90
N THR A 68 12.63 7.13 -3.82
CA THR A 68 11.92 5.95 -3.31
C THR A 68 11.68 6.05 -1.79
N ILE A 69 12.61 6.60 -1.02
CA ILE A 69 12.39 6.95 0.39
C ILE A 69 11.28 8.01 0.52
N ARG A 70 11.21 8.97 -0.40
CA ARG A 70 10.11 9.95 -0.43
C ARG A 70 8.77 9.29 -0.77
N LEU A 71 8.77 8.31 -1.68
CA LEU A 71 7.61 7.48 -2.00
C LEU A 71 7.13 6.73 -0.75
N TYR A 72 8.04 6.11 0.01
CA TYR A 72 7.74 5.44 1.28
C TYR A 72 7.08 6.39 2.28
N ARG A 73 7.66 7.57 2.54
CA ARG A 73 7.09 8.55 3.48
C ARG A 73 5.67 9.00 3.10
N LYS A 74 5.39 9.09 1.80
CA LYS A 74 4.04 9.38 1.27
C LYS A 74 3.11 8.18 1.46
N ALA A 75 3.59 6.97 1.19
CA ALA A 75 2.85 5.73 1.40
C ALA A 75 2.48 5.55 2.87
N THR A 76 3.39 5.78 3.83
CA THR A 76 3.10 5.70 5.27
C THR A 76 1.94 6.62 5.68
N LYS A 77 1.83 7.81 5.07
CA LYS A 77 0.68 8.69 5.29
C LYS A 77 -0.62 8.06 4.80
N ILE A 78 -0.61 7.45 3.62
CA ILE A 78 -1.78 6.80 3.02
C ILE A 78 -2.16 5.54 3.80
N ILE A 79 -1.19 4.71 4.17
CA ILE A 79 -1.35 3.54 5.03
C ILE A 79 -2.05 3.94 6.34
N ALA A 80 -1.53 4.95 7.05
CA ALA A 80 -2.15 5.43 8.28
C ALA A 80 -3.61 5.87 8.07
N HIS A 81 -3.90 6.62 6.99
CA HIS A 81 -5.28 7.02 6.68
C HIS A 81 -6.19 5.83 6.35
N GLY A 82 -5.70 4.85 5.59
CA GLY A 82 -6.46 3.66 5.24
C GLY A 82 -6.80 2.79 6.46
N LEU A 83 -5.95 2.79 7.48
CA LEU A 83 -6.17 2.11 8.76
C LEU A 83 -7.05 2.90 9.75
N GLY A 84 -7.42 4.14 9.41
CA GLY A 84 -8.17 5.03 10.30
C GLY A 84 -7.33 5.61 11.44
N VAL A 85 -6.03 5.83 11.22
CA VAL A 85 -5.10 6.36 12.23
C VAL A 85 -4.48 7.67 11.75
N LYS A 86 -4.26 8.63 12.66
CA LYS A 86 -3.50 9.85 12.30
C LYS A 86 -2.05 9.48 12.07
N ARG A 87 -1.41 10.09 11.07
CA ARG A 87 0.00 9.82 10.74
C ARG A 87 0.93 9.92 11.96
N LYS A 88 0.78 10.94 12.79
CA LYS A 88 1.61 11.13 13.98
C LYS A 88 1.46 9.97 14.98
N ASP A 89 0.24 9.45 15.14
CA ASP A 89 -0.08 8.36 16.06
C ASP A 89 0.45 7.04 15.50
N ALA A 90 0.34 6.84 14.18
CA ALA A 90 0.97 5.72 13.48
C ALA A 90 2.51 5.72 13.60
N LEU A 91 3.12 6.89 13.75
CA LEU A 91 4.56 7.08 13.96
C LEU A 91 4.97 7.16 15.44
N GLY A 92 4.08 6.80 16.38
CA GLY A 92 4.46 6.70 17.80
C GLY A 92 4.13 7.91 18.69
N ALA A 93 3.32 8.87 18.23
CA ALA A 93 2.88 9.99 19.09
C ALA A 93 2.01 9.55 20.30
N VAL A 94 1.51 8.31 20.29
CA VAL A 94 0.75 7.68 21.37
C VAL A 94 1.18 6.21 21.53
N PRO A 95 1.03 5.59 22.71
CA PRO A 95 1.18 4.14 22.89
C PRO A 95 0.33 3.33 21.89
N LEU A 96 0.72 2.07 21.61
CA LEU A 96 -0.05 1.22 20.67
C LEU A 96 -1.43 0.87 21.24
N GLU A 97 -1.50 0.77 22.56
CA GLU A 97 -2.67 0.40 23.35
C GLU A 97 -3.76 1.48 23.28
N GLU A 98 -3.35 2.74 23.15
CA GLU A 98 -4.23 3.91 23.07
C GLU A 98 -4.70 4.21 21.63
N LEU A 99 -4.25 3.45 20.62
CA LEU A 99 -4.60 3.70 19.22
C LEU A 99 -6.10 3.62 18.95
N ASP A 100 -6.82 2.80 19.70
CA ASP A 100 -8.24 2.54 19.47
C ASP A 100 -9.10 3.74 19.89
N GLU A 101 -8.72 4.41 20.98
CA GLU A 101 -9.34 5.64 21.47
C GLU A 101 -9.05 6.83 20.54
N HIS A 102 -7.96 6.75 19.78
CA HIS A 102 -7.49 7.79 18.87
C HIS A 102 -7.89 7.54 17.41
N GLY A 103 -8.80 6.59 17.18
CA GLY A 103 -9.32 6.24 15.87
C GLY A 103 -9.90 7.44 15.12
N ARG A 104 -9.70 7.46 13.80
CA ARG A 104 -10.26 8.44 12.88
C ARG A 104 -11.22 7.75 11.92
N LYS A 105 -12.28 8.46 11.55
CA LYS A 105 -13.14 8.05 10.42
C LYS A 105 -12.29 7.82 9.18
N ILE A 106 -12.48 6.65 8.57
CA ILE A 106 -11.82 6.26 7.34
C ILE A 106 -12.53 6.95 6.17
N GLU A 107 -11.80 7.79 5.44
CA GLU A 107 -12.30 8.55 4.29
C GLU A 107 -12.29 7.70 3.00
N ASP A 108 -13.19 7.99 2.06
CA ASP A 108 -13.31 7.30 0.77
C ASP A 108 -12.24 7.73 -0.26
N GLU A 109 -11.41 8.72 0.05
CA GLU A 109 -10.44 9.31 -0.88
C GLU A 109 -9.13 8.51 -1.07
N LEU A 110 -9.02 7.31 -0.52
CA LEU A 110 -7.76 6.54 -0.53
C LEU A 110 -7.29 6.24 -1.97
N ASP A 111 -8.21 5.81 -2.84
CA ASP A 111 -7.93 5.48 -4.24
C ASP A 111 -7.45 6.70 -5.02
N GLN A 112 -8.07 7.86 -4.79
CA GLN A 112 -7.67 9.12 -5.41
C GLN A 112 -6.26 9.53 -4.96
N ARG A 113 -5.98 9.49 -3.65
CA ARG A 113 -4.66 9.83 -3.08
C ARG A 113 -3.58 8.85 -3.52
N TYR A 114 -3.91 7.57 -3.66
CA TYR A 114 -3.03 6.55 -4.23
C TYR A 114 -2.66 6.89 -5.68
N SER A 115 -3.64 7.16 -6.53
CA SER A 115 -3.40 7.46 -7.95
C SER A 115 -2.57 8.73 -8.13
N GLN A 116 -2.94 9.81 -7.45
CA GLN A 116 -2.31 11.13 -7.61
C GLN A 116 -0.90 11.22 -7.01
N SER A 117 -0.62 10.46 -5.93
CA SER A 117 0.66 10.55 -5.23
C SER A 117 1.57 9.35 -5.43
N ILE A 118 1.06 8.12 -5.27
CA ILE A 118 1.89 6.90 -5.25
C ILE A 118 2.16 6.42 -6.66
N LYS A 119 1.10 6.21 -7.45
CA LYS A 119 1.22 5.71 -8.82
C LYS A 119 2.02 6.66 -9.71
N SER A 120 1.70 7.96 -9.64
CA SER A 120 2.44 9.01 -10.37
C SER A 120 3.93 9.01 -10.00
N LEU A 121 4.26 8.99 -8.71
CA LEU A 121 5.65 9.10 -8.28
C LEU A 121 6.45 7.83 -8.60
N TYR A 122 5.87 6.66 -8.37
CA TYR A 122 6.49 5.40 -8.76
C TYR A 122 6.71 5.32 -10.29
N GLY A 123 5.75 5.81 -11.08
CA GLY A 123 5.91 5.92 -12.53
C GLY A 123 7.14 6.77 -12.93
N ALA A 124 7.33 7.92 -12.28
CA ALA A 124 8.50 8.77 -12.51
C ALA A 124 9.82 8.07 -12.13
N ILE A 125 9.85 7.30 -11.04
CA ILE A 125 11.01 6.50 -10.63
C ILE A 125 11.32 5.44 -11.70
N VAL A 126 10.31 4.69 -12.17
CA VAL A 126 10.50 3.67 -13.21
C VAL A 126 11.03 4.28 -14.51
N GLU A 127 10.48 5.43 -14.92
CA GLU A 127 10.93 6.15 -16.12
C GLU A 127 12.38 6.61 -15.98
N PHE A 128 12.74 7.20 -14.83
CA PHE A 128 14.10 7.64 -14.55
C PHE A 128 15.12 6.48 -14.61
N ILE A 129 14.83 5.38 -13.92
CA ILE A 129 15.71 4.20 -13.89
C ILE A 129 15.87 3.61 -15.30
N THR A 130 14.79 3.58 -16.09
CA THR A 130 14.82 3.08 -17.47
C THR A 130 15.74 3.90 -18.37
N ARG A 131 15.89 5.20 -18.10
CA ARG A 131 16.80 6.09 -18.83
C ARG A 131 18.24 5.95 -18.33
N ALA A 132 18.45 5.93 -17.02
CA ALA A 132 19.77 5.88 -16.40
C ALA A 132 20.54 4.57 -16.68
N GLN A 133 19.86 3.43 -16.81
CA GLN A 133 20.50 2.11 -17.00
C GLN A 133 21.34 1.97 -18.29
N ARG A 134 21.17 2.84 -19.29
CA ARG A 134 21.77 2.65 -20.64
C ARG A 134 23.30 2.74 -20.69
N GLY A 135 23.94 3.26 -19.64
CA GLY A 135 25.39 3.40 -19.54
C GLY A 135 26.00 2.81 -18.26
N MET A 136 25.23 2.02 -17.51
CA MET A 136 25.65 1.47 -16.21
C MET A 136 26.40 0.14 -16.37
N ARG A 137 27.31 -0.15 -15.42
CA ARG A 137 27.91 -1.48 -15.25
C ARG A 137 26.85 -2.45 -14.67
N PRO A 138 27.00 -3.78 -14.88
CA PRO A 138 26.04 -4.76 -14.38
C PRO A 138 25.70 -4.62 -12.90
N GLU A 139 26.70 -4.40 -12.04
CA GLU A 139 26.54 -4.28 -10.59
C GLU A 139 25.64 -3.08 -10.24
N SER A 140 25.90 -1.93 -10.87
CA SER A 140 25.08 -0.72 -10.72
C SER A 140 23.65 -0.87 -11.29
N VAL A 141 23.45 -1.75 -12.28
CA VAL A 141 22.12 -2.06 -12.82
C VAL A 141 21.32 -2.90 -11.80
N ASP A 142 21.95 -3.85 -11.13
CA ASP A 142 21.30 -4.67 -10.12
C ASP A 142 20.85 -3.82 -8.92
N GLU A 143 21.71 -2.91 -8.45
CA GLU A 143 21.39 -2.00 -7.34
C GLU A 143 20.20 -1.10 -7.66
N ILE A 144 20.21 -0.44 -8.82
CA ILE A 144 19.09 0.44 -9.20
C ILE A 144 17.80 -0.35 -9.46
N PHE A 145 17.89 -1.61 -9.87
CA PHE A 145 16.74 -2.52 -9.99
C PHE A 145 16.21 -2.98 -8.63
N ALA A 146 17.06 -3.18 -7.62
CA ALA A 146 16.63 -3.42 -6.25
C ALA A 146 15.81 -2.22 -5.73
N ILE A 147 16.26 -0.99 -5.98
CA ILE A 147 15.52 0.24 -5.64
C ILE A 147 14.16 0.28 -6.35
N ARG A 148 14.10 -0.04 -7.65
CA ARG A 148 12.83 -0.16 -8.39
C ARG A 148 11.90 -1.19 -7.74
N PHE A 149 12.46 -2.33 -7.34
CA PHE A 149 11.71 -3.40 -6.69
C PHE A 149 11.17 -2.95 -5.33
N ALA A 150 11.95 -2.25 -4.51
CA ALA A 150 11.48 -1.63 -3.28
C ALA A 150 10.31 -0.66 -3.54
N GLY A 151 10.40 0.17 -4.58
CA GLY A 151 9.30 1.01 -5.04
C GLY A 151 8.02 0.22 -5.34
N ARG A 152 8.14 -0.94 -6.00
CA ARG A 152 7.00 -1.84 -6.25
C ARG A 152 6.41 -2.38 -4.95
N GLN A 153 7.23 -2.77 -3.98
CA GLN A 153 6.76 -3.26 -2.69
C GLN A 153 5.93 -2.22 -1.94
N ILE A 154 6.34 -0.94 -2.00
CA ILE A 154 5.56 0.18 -1.43
C ILE A 154 4.17 0.26 -2.09
N VAL A 155 4.12 0.16 -3.42
CA VAL A 155 2.86 0.19 -4.17
C VAL A 155 1.94 -0.96 -3.77
N GLU A 156 2.45 -2.18 -3.66
CA GLU A 156 1.67 -3.34 -3.26
C GLU A 156 1.19 -3.25 -1.80
N ALA A 157 2.00 -2.72 -0.88
CA ALA A 157 1.58 -2.45 0.49
C ALA A 157 0.40 -1.44 0.54
N VAL A 158 0.46 -0.36 -0.25
CA VAL A 158 -0.65 0.61 -0.30
C VAL A 158 -1.92 0.01 -0.88
N LYS A 159 -1.82 -0.84 -1.92
CA LYS A 159 -2.98 -1.57 -2.45
C LYS A 159 -3.58 -2.53 -1.43
N GLY A 160 -2.74 -3.26 -0.69
CA GLY A 160 -3.18 -4.13 0.41
C GLY A 160 -4.02 -3.36 1.43
N VAL A 161 -3.57 -2.16 1.82
CA VAL A 161 -4.36 -1.29 2.71
C VAL A 161 -5.69 -0.89 2.06
N GLY A 162 -5.72 -0.62 0.75
CA GLY A 162 -6.96 -0.34 0.03
C GLY A 162 -7.96 -1.50 0.08
N HIS A 163 -7.49 -2.75 0.03
CA HIS A 163 -8.34 -3.93 0.22
C HIS A 163 -8.89 -4.00 1.64
N LEU A 164 -8.04 -3.85 2.66
CA LEU A 164 -8.44 -3.81 4.07
C LEU A 164 -9.45 -2.71 4.39
N GLN A 165 -9.29 -1.54 3.75
CA GLN A 165 -10.08 -0.35 4.06
C GLN A 165 -11.58 -0.60 3.93
N LYS A 166 -12.00 -1.43 2.96
CA LYS A 166 -13.41 -1.73 2.70
C LYS A 166 -14.09 -2.36 3.91
N ASN A 167 -13.41 -3.32 4.52
CA ASN A 167 -13.92 -4.07 5.67
C ASN A 167 -13.71 -3.30 6.97
N PHE A 168 -12.58 -2.58 7.10
CA PHE A 168 -12.32 -1.70 8.25
C PHE A 168 -13.45 -0.69 8.48
N LYS A 169 -13.98 -0.07 7.41
CA LYS A 169 -15.09 0.89 7.52
C LYS A 169 -16.33 0.32 8.20
N ALA A 170 -16.63 -0.96 7.97
CA ALA A 170 -17.80 -1.62 8.54
C ALA A 170 -17.51 -2.21 9.92
N HIS A 171 -16.39 -2.92 10.07
CA HIS A 171 -16.18 -3.80 11.21
C HIS A 171 -15.53 -3.15 12.43
N LEU A 172 -14.82 -2.02 12.25
CA LEU A 172 -14.26 -1.27 13.38
C LEU A 172 -15.33 -0.64 14.28
N ALA A 173 -16.55 -0.47 13.76
CA ALA A 173 -17.71 0.00 14.50
C ALA A 173 -18.75 -1.11 14.73
N SER A 174 -18.36 -2.38 14.58
CA SER A 174 -19.26 -3.51 14.80
C SER A 174 -19.66 -3.64 16.27
N ASP A 175 -20.91 -4.03 16.50
CA ASP A 175 -21.42 -4.41 17.82
C ASP A 175 -20.85 -5.76 18.30
N ASN A 176 -20.35 -6.59 17.37
CA ASN A 176 -19.66 -7.84 17.71
C ASN A 176 -18.23 -7.51 18.17
N GLU A 177 -17.97 -7.71 19.47
CA GLU A 177 -16.68 -7.39 20.09
C GLU A 177 -15.54 -8.25 19.54
N ASP A 178 -15.74 -9.55 19.33
CA ASP A 178 -14.71 -10.44 18.79
C ASP A 178 -14.28 -10.06 17.37
N LEU A 179 -15.27 -9.67 16.56
CA LEU A 179 -15.03 -9.21 15.21
C LEU A 179 -14.26 -7.88 15.24
N ARG A 180 -14.74 -6.93 16.03
CA ARG A 180 -14.09 -5.61 16.19
C ARG A 180 -12.64 -5.77 16.66
N ASP A 181 -12.40 -6.57 17.69
CA ASP A 181 -11.09 -6.81 18.28
C ASP A 181 -10.13 -7.45 17.27
N SER A 182 -10.61 -8.38 16.44
CA SER A 182 -9.81 -8.97 15.36
C SER A 182 -9.31 -7.91 14.36
N TYR A 183 -10.13 -6.92 14.02
CA TYR A 183 -9.72 -5.81 13.14
C TYR A 183 -8.81 -4.79 13.84
N LEU A 184 -9.00 -4.56 15.14
CA LEU A 184 -8.08 -3.72 15.93
C LEU A 184 -6.70 -4.38 16.05
N ASP A 185 -6.63 -5.70 16.19
CA ASP A 185 -5.39 -6.47 16.15
C ASP A 185 -4.67 -6.29 14.80
N ILE A 186 -5.38 -6.44 13.67
CA ILE A 186 -4.80 -6.18 12.33
C ILE A 186 -4.24 -4.75 12.24
N ARG A 187 -5.00 -3.75 12.69
CA ARG A 187 -4.55 -2.35 12.71
C ARG A 187 -3.27 -2.19 13.52
N LYS A 188 -3.23 -2.73 14.74
CA LYS A 188 -2.08 -2.61 15.66
C LYS A 188 -0.83 -3.28 15.10
N ARG A 189 -0.96 -4.45 14.46
CA ARG A 189 0.15 -5.15 13.80
C ARG A 189 0.80 -4.29 12.71
N ILE A 190 0.01 -3.73 11.81
CA ILE A 190 0.54 -2.89 10.72
C ILE A 190 1.15 -1.60 11.29
N VAL A 191 0.52 -0.97 12.28
CA VAL A 191 1.06 0.26 12.90
C VAL A 191 2.34 -0.02 13.68
N ARG A 192 2.43 -1.13 14.41
CA ARG A 192 3.65 -1.56 15.10
C ARG A 192 4.81 -1.66 14.13
N LEU A 193 4.63 -2.38 13.03
CA LEU A 193 5.66 -2.49 12.00
C LEU A 193 6.04 -1.12 11.43
N VAL A 194 5.06 -0.25 11.13
CA VAL A 194 5.35 1.11 10.65
C VAL A 194 6.24 1.90 11.63
N ARG A 195 6.06 1.74 12.94
CA ARG A 195 6.92 2.36 13.95
C ARG A 195 8.33 1.76 13.96
N GLU A 196 8.44 0.44 13.91
CA GLU A 196 9.73 -0.27 13.84
C GLU A 196 10.53 0.16 12.60
N LEU A 197 9.87 0.22 11.44
CA LEU A 197 10.53 0.65 10.20
C LEU A 197 10.94 2.12 10.23
N GLU A 198 10.16 2.98 10.90
CA GLU A 198 10.56 4.38 11.08
C GLU A 198 11.76 4.51 12.01
N ALA A 199 11.86 3.67 13.06
CA ALA A 199 13.03 3.61 13.93
C ALA A 199 14.28 3.15 13.16
N VAL A 200 14.17 2.05 12.40
CA VAL A 200 15.26 1.57 11.51
C VAL A 200 15.69 2.66 10.53
N ARG A 201 14.76 3.43 9.97
CA ARG A 201 15.09 4.51 9.04
C ARG A 201 15.82 5.71 9.71
N GLN A 202 15.58 5.95 11.00
CA GLN A 202 16.15 7.11 11.71
C GLN A 202 17.47 6.77 12.39
N GLU A 203 17.58 5.56 12.93
CA GLU A 203 18.61 5.15 13.88
C GLU A 203 19.30 3.84 13.48
N GLY A 204 18.83 3.16 12.44
CA GLY A 204 19.41 1.89 11.99
C GLY A 204 20.74 2.08 11.27
N GLU A 205 21.74 1.32 11.70
CA GLU A 205 23.05 1.22 11.05
C GLU A 205 23.42 -0.26 10.88
N GLY A 206 23.82 -0.65 9.67
CA GLY A 206 24.37 -1.98 9.32
C GLY A 206 23.59 -3.19 9.89
N GLU A 207 24.33 -4.12 10.50
CA GLU A 207 23.83 -5.40 11.01
C GLU A 207 22.65 -5.28 12.00
N LEU A 208 22.60 -4.23 12.82
CA LEU A 208 21.50 -4.02 13.78
C LEU A 208 20.17 -3.72 13.08
N ALA A 209 20.21 -2.98 11.96
CA ALA A 209 19.03 -2.73 11.14
C ALA A 209 18.51 -4.05 10.55
N ILE A 210 19.41 -4.90 10.08
CA ILE A 210 19.07 -6.22 9.52
C ILE A 210 18.42 -7.12 10.55
N LEU A 211 19.06 -7.28 11.71
CA LEU A 211 18.53 -8.11 12.79
C LEU A 211 17.13 -7.63 13.23
N THR A 212 16.92 -6.31 13.27
CA THR A 212 15.61 -5.72 13.57
C THR A 212 14.57 -6.10 12.51
N LEU A 213 14.94 -6.04 11.22
CA LEU A 213 14.06 -6.42 10.11
C LEU A 213 13.77 -7.92 10.05
N ASP A 214 14.74 -8.77 10.40
CA ASP A 214 14.57 -10.22 10.46
C ASP A 214 13.66 -10.61 11.64
N ASN A 215 13.80 -9.96 12.78
CA ASN A 215 12.86 -10.09 13.90
C ASN A 215 11.45 -9.63 13.50
N ALA A 216 11.32 -8.52 12.78
CA ALA A 216 10.03 -8.05 12.27
C ALA A 216 9.40 -9.04 11.28
N LYS A 217 10.22 -9.72 10.44
CA LYS A 217 9.79 -10.77 9.51
C LYS A 217 9.24 -11.98 10.27
N ILE A 218 9.96 -12.45 11.28
CA ILE A 218 9.51 -13.56 12.16
C ILE A 218 8.22 -13.16 12.88
N ALA A 219 8.16 -11.97 13.48
CA ALA A 219 6.99 -11.49 14.19
C ALA A 219 5.76 -11.45 13.27
N ALA A 220 5.88 -10.91 12.06
CA ALA A 220 4.80 -10.84 11.09
C ALA A 220 4.26 -12.24 10.71
N LYS A 221 5.16 -13.22 10.54
CA LYS A 221 4.80 -14.61 10.25
C LYS A 221 4.11 -15.30 11.42
N ARG A 222 4.65 -15.14 12.64
CA ARG A 222 4.06 -15.68 13.86
C ARG A 222 2.67 -15.14 14.11
N GLU A 223 2.50 -13.83 13.98
CA GLU A 223 1.19 -13.19 14.17
C GLU A 223 0.15 -13.65 13.14
N ASP A 224 0.56 -13.97 11.91
CA ASP A 224 -0.32 -14.54 10.88
C ASP A 224 -0.82 -15.94 11.29
N ILE A 225 0.08 -16.79 11.78
CA ILE A 225 -0.25 -18.13 12.30
C ILE A 225 -1.22 -18.01 13.49
N VAL A 226 -0.90 -17.14 14.47
CA VAL A 226 -1.73 -16.92 15.66
C VAL A 226 -3.10 -16.37 15.28
N ALA A 227 -3.18 -15.43 14.32
CA ALA A 227 -4.44 -14.87 13.86
C ALA A 227 -5.35 -15.94 13.22
N ASN A 228 -4.78 -16.84 12.41
CA ASN A 228 -5.53 -17.94 11.82
C ASN A 228 -6.04 -18.93 12.90
N GLY A 229 -5.20 -19.27 13.89
CA GLY A 229 -5.61 -20.14 14.99
C GLY A 229 -6.75 -19.55 15.85
N LYS A 230 -6.66 -18.25 16.19
CA LYS A 230 -7.75 -17.53 16.88
C LYS A 230 -9.03 -17.52 16.04
N LEU A 231 -8.90 -17.33 14.73
CA LEU A 231 -10.05 -17.27 13.83
C LEU A 231 -10.80 -18.61 13.77
N ASP A 232 -10.08 -19.73 13.68
CA ASP A 232 -10.68 -21.08 13.73
C ASP A 232 -11.46 -21.31 15.03
N GLU A 233 -10.95 -20.80 16.16
CA GLU A 233 -11.64 -20.88 17.44
C GLU A 233 -12.95 -20.07 17.45
N LEU A 234 -12.94 -18.85 16.90
CA LEU A 234 -14.13 -18.00 16.79
C LEU A 234 -15.20 -18.62 15.89
N ILE A 235 -14.79 -19.24 14.77
CA ILE A 235 -15.69 -19.97 13.86
C ILE A 235 -16.33 -21.16 14.59
N ARG A 236 -15.51 -21.99 15.25
CA ARG A 236 -15.99 -23.20 15.94
C ARG A 236 -16.95 -22.88 17.08
N LYS A 237 -16.76 -21.74 17.76
CA LYS A 237 -17.63 -21.27 18.84
C LYS A 237 -18.83 -20.43 18.35
N GLU A 238 -19.02 -20.30 17.04
CA GLU A 238 -20.08 -19.49 16.41
C GLU A 238 -20.10 -18.03 16.89
N ARG A 239 -18.93 -17.47 17.27
CA ARG A 239 -18.80 -16.09 17.75
C ARG A 239 -18.78 -15.07 16.61
N ILE A 240 -18.53 -15.52 15.39
CA ILE A 240 -18.56 -14.72 14.15
C ILE A 240 -19.30 -15.49 13.06
N SER A 241 -19.87 -14.77 12.08
CA SER A 241 -20.53 -15.43 10.95
C SER A 241 -19.50 -16.03 9.98
N VAL A 242 -19.91 -17.00 9.16
CA VAL A 242 -19.08 -17.58 8.09
C VAL A 242 -18.62 -16.50 7.09
N SER A 243 -19.46 -15.49 6.84
CA SER A 243 -19.13 -14.35 5.97
C SER A 243 -18.04 -13.47 6.59
N ASP A 244 -18.15 -13.17 7.88
CA ASP A 244 -17.14 -12.39 8.61
C ASP A 244 -15.82 -13.15 8.70
N ALA A 245 -15.88 -14.46 8.95
CA ALA A 245 -14.72 -15.34 8.96
C ALA A 245 -13.97 -15.33 7.63
N THR A 246 -14.68 -15.47 6.51
CA THR A 246 -14.07 -15.40 5.17
C THR A 246 -13.41 -14.04 4.91
N SER A 247 -14.03 -12.96 5.41
CA SER A 247 -13.47 -11.60 5.29
C SER A 247 -12.20 -11.46 6.12
N LEU A 248 -12.19 -11.95 7.36
CA LEU A 248 -11.03 -11.95 8.26
C LEU A 248 -9.87 -12.80 7.73
N ILE A 249 -10.13 -13.95 7.09
CA ILE A 249 -9.08 -14.76 6.45
C ILE A 249 -8.36 -13.92 5.38
N ASN A 250 -9.14 -13.29 4.48
CA ASN A 250 -8.57 -12.46 3.42
C ASN A 250 -7.82 -11.25 3.97
N ASP A 251 -8.39 -10.60 4.99
CA ASP A 251 -7.81 -9.40 5.58
C ASP A 251 -6.54 -9.70 6.39
N ASN A 252 -6.46 -10.83 7.08
CA ASN A 252 -5.20 -11.30 7.64
C ASN A 252 -4.14 -11.54 6.55
N GLY A 253 -4.53 -12.14 5.43
CA GLY A 253 -3.66 -12.31 4.27
C GLY A 253 -3.16 -10.98 3.69
N TYR A 254 -4.03 -9.97 3.57
CA TYR A 254 -3.63 -8.64 3.15
C TYR A 254 -2.70 -7.98 4.18
N ALA A 255 -2.98 -8.11 5.47
CA ALA A 255 -2.15 -7.57 6.55
C ALA A 255 -0.74 -8.17 6.52
N TYR A 256 -0.62 -9.50 6.42
CA TYR A 256 0.65 -10.18 6.28
C TYR A 256 1.40 -9.73 5.02
N GLY A 257 0.71 -9.62 3.88
CA GLY A 257 1.27 -9.12 2.62
C GLY A 257 1.80 -7.69 2.74
N ILE A 258 1.05 -6.79 3.40
CA ILE A 258 1.50 -5.41 3.68
C ILE A 258 2.79 -5.45 4.50
N CYS A 259 2.83 -6.23 5.58
CA CYS A 259 3.99 -6.33 6.44
C CYS A 259 5.22 -6.86 5.68
N LYS A 260 5.07 -7.97 4.96
CA LYS A 260 6.15 -8.55 4.14
C LYS A 260 6.70 -7.55 3.13
N ASN A 261 5.84 -6.86 2.39
CA ASN A 261 6.26 -5.89 1.38
C ASN A 261 7.02 -4.70 2.02
N LEU A 262 6.55 -4.20 3.16
CA LEU A 262 7.21 -3.10 3.86
C LEU A 262 8.56 -3.51 4.45
N ILE A 263 8.69 -4.72 4.98
CA ILE A 263 9.97 -5.26 5.49
C ILE A 263 10.99 -5.40 4.34
N VAL A 264 10.57 -6.00 3.22
CA VAL A 264 11.44 -6.15 2.03
C VAL A 264 11.93 -4.80 1.51
N MET A 265 11.03 -3.82 1.43
CA MET A 265 11.39 -2.46 1.06
C MET A 265 12.40 -1.84 2.02
N ALA A 266 12.18 -1.99 3.32
CA ALA A 266 13.06 -1.42 4.34
C ALA A 266 14.47 -2.02 4.28
N ARG A 267 14.58 -3.33 4.01
CA ARG A 267 15.89 -3.98 3.81
C ARG A 267 16.67 -3.33 2.68
N ILE A 268 16.01 -3.11 1.54
CA ILE A 268 16.64 -2.52 0.35
C ILE A 268 17.00 -1.04 0.57
N LEU A 269 16.15 -0.25 1.22
CA LEU A 269 16.35 1.20 1.31
C LEU A 269 17.11 1.66 2.55
N PHE A 270 17.03 0.93 3.66
CA PHE A 270 17.52 1.38 4.97
C PHE A 270 18.66 0.52 5.52
N ALA A 271 18.77 -0.74 5.13
CA ALA A 271 19.77 -1.64 5.71
C ALA A 271 21.06 -1.75 4.89
N VAL A 272 20.99 -1.65 3.56
CA VAL A 272 22.17 -1.85 2.69
C VAL A 272 22.84 -0.52 2.39
N HIS A 273 24.09 -0.31 2.87
CA HIS A 273 24.87 0.92 2.60
C HIS A 273 26.24 0.70 1.92
N ASP A 274 26.69 -0.54 1.66
CA ASP A 274 27.89 -0.81 0.84
C ASP A 274 27.84 -2.20 0.18
N ASP A 275 28.50 -2.38 -0.97
CA ASP A 275 28.50 -3.63 -1.75
C ASP A 275 29.22 -4.79 -1.02
N GLU A 276 30.29 -4.49 -0.27
CA GLU A 276 31.02 -5.49 0.54
C GLU A 276 30.23 -5.93 1.79
N GLU A 277 29.47 -5.02 2.39
CA GLU A 277 28.57 -5.35 3.50
C GLU A 277 27.36 -6.14 2.99
N ARG A 278 26.83 -5.84 1.79
CA ARG A 278 25.66 -6.51 1.22
C ARG A 278 25.79 -8.02 1.10
N GLU A 279 26.92 -8.55 0.65
CA GLU A 279 27.12 -10.02 0.53
C GLU A 279 27.22 -10.71 1.90
N ALA A 280 27.93 -10.09 2.85
CA ALA A 280 28.02 -10.61 4.22
C ALA A 280 26.65 -10.54 4.92
N GLU A 281 25.92 -9.46 4.70
CA GLU A 281 24.61 -9.18 5.28
C GLU A 281 23.47 -10.01 4.65
N GLU A 282 23.54 -10.32 3.35
CA GLU A 282 22.64 -11.29 2.70
C GLU A 282 22.89 -12.71 3.22
N SER A 283 24.12 -13.06 3.61
CA SER A 283 24.40 -14.36 4.22
C SER A 283 23.85 -14.52 5.66
N LEU A 284 23.64 -13.40 6.35
CA LEU A 284 23.04 -13.33 7.69
C LEU A 284 21.52 -13.20 7.65
N ALA A 285 20.94 -12.97 6.47
CA ALA A 285 19.51 -12.81 6.27
C ALA A 285 18.77 -14.14 6.40
N LEU A 286 17.70 -14.16 7.21
CA LEU A 286 16.86 -15.35 7.30
C LEU A 286 16.05 -15.56 6.01
N ASP A 287 16.18 -16.75 5.43
CA ASP A 287 15.35 -17.15 4.30
C ASP A 287 13.90 -17.49 4.71
N ASP A 288 13.04 -17.85 3.76
CA ASP A 288 11.63 -18.14 4.06
C ASP A 288 11.44 -19.49 4.78
N GLU A 289 12.39 -20.43 4.68
CA GLU A 289 12.38 -21.76 5.33
C GLU A 289 12.91 -21.68 6.77
N GLU A 290 13.97 -20.90 6.99
CA GLU A 290 14.50 -20.59 8.31
C GLU A 290 13.47 -19.82 9.15
N VAL A 291 12.79 -18.84 8.56
CA VAL A 291 11.70 -18.11 9.23
C VAL A 291 10.55 -19.04 9.59
N ALA A 292 10.18 -19.98 8.71
CA ALA A 292 9.12 -20.95 9.02
C ALA A 292 9.52 -21.83 10.21
N THR A 293 10.75 -22.36 10.19
CA THR A 293 11.28 -23.22 11.26
C THR A 293 11.35 -22.51 12.61
N LEU A 294 11.85 -21.26 12.62
CA LEU A 294 11.93 -20.46 13.84
C LEU A 294 10.54 -20.06 14.35
N SER A 295 9.61 -19.75 13.45
CA SER A 295 8.23 -19.42 13.82
C SER A 295 7.53 -20.60 14.48
N ASP A 296 7.72 -21.82 13.95
CA ASP A 296 7.10 -23.04 14.48
C ASP A 296 7.72 -23.44 15.84
N THR A 297 9.05 -23.35 15.98
CA THR A 297 9.75 -23.64 17.24
C THR A 297 9.30 -22.72 18.39
N ILE A 298 9.11 -21.43 18.09
CA ILE A 298 8.66 -20.43 19.07
C ILE A 298 7.16 -20.59 19.42
N VAL A 299 6.37 -21.21 18.53
CA VAL A 299 4.96 -21.56 18.81
C VAL A 299 4.87 -22.79 19.71
N ASP A 300 5.76 -23.77 19.53
CA ASP A 300 5.79 -25.01 20.32
C ASP A 300 6.35 -24.81 21.76
N ASP A 301 7.27 -23.87 21.97
CA ASP A 301 7.94 -23.66 23.27
C ASP A 301 7.11 -22.93 24.35
N GLY A 302 5.84 -22.60 24.10
CA GLY A 302 4.89 -22.25 25.17
C GLY A 302 5.24 -21.04 26.05
N TRP A 303 6.01 -20.05 25.58
CA TRP A 303 6.34 -18.81 26.30
C TRP A 303 5.17 -17.80 26.41
N TRP A 304 3.93 -18.29 26.53
CA TRP A 304 2.74 -17.47 26.78
C TRP A 304 2.02 -17.94 28.05
N LEU A 305 2.61 -17.59 29.19
CA LEU A 305 1.89 -17.39 30.45
C LEU A 305 2.00 -15.91 30.82
#